data_AF-A0A1C5W2E2-F1
#
_entry.id   AF-A0A1C5W2E2-F1
#
_cell.length_a   1.000
_cell.length_b   1.000
_cell.length_c   1.000
_cell.angle_alpha   90.00
_cell.angle_beta   90.00
_cell.angle_gamma   90.00
#
_symmetry.space_group_name_H-M   'P 1'
#
loop_
_entity.id
_entity.type
_entity.pdbx_description
1 polymer ?
#
loop_
_entity_poly.entity_id
_entity_poly.type
_entity_poly.pdbx_seq_one_letter_code
_entity_poly.pdbx_strand_id
1 'polypeptide(L)' 'MKKGKCQDTYEMVAEYKEPNYTVKVFRPILTDEEREKRFNDFKYATAKFMAAVYRERAKKAKEEATA' A
#
# COMPACT_ATOMS: atom_id res chain seq x y z
N MET A 1 19.47 16.53 -17.17
CA MET A 1 18.54 15.64 -17.90
C MET A 1 17.63 14.96 -16.90
N LYS A 2 16.30 15.08 -17.08
CA LYS A 2 15.28 14.45 -16.22
C LYS A 2 15.52 12.94 -16.17
N LYS A 3 15.88 12.37 -15.01
CA LYS A 3 15.90 10.91 -14.80
C LYS A 3 14.45 10.42 -14.77
N GLY A 4 13.89 10.25 -15.96
CA GLY A 4 12.55 9.74 -16.18
C GLY A 4 12.49 8.24 -15.92
N LYS A 5 11.37 7.83 -15.32
CA LYS A 5 10.82 6.47 -15.26
C LYS A 5 11.75 5.45 -14.59
N CYS A 6 11.56 5.26 -13.29
CA CYS A 6 11.93 3.99 -12.68
C CYS A 6 11.17 2.90 -13.44
N GLN A 7 11.87 2.14 -14.27
CA GLN A 7 11.26 1.10 -15.07
C GLN A 7 11.08 -0.08 -14.13
N ASP A 8 9.84 -0.27 -13.64
CA ASP A 8 9.51 -1.37 -12.73
C ASP A 8 9.99 -2.68 -13.40
N THR A 9 10.97 -3.32 -12.78
CA THR A 9 11.39 -4.67 -13.16
C THR A 9 10.48 -5.65 -12.44
N TYR A 10 10.06 -6.71 -13.12
CA TYR A 10 9.12 -7.67 -12.57
C TYR A 10 9.72 -9.07 -12.64
N GLU A 11 9.53 -9.86 -11.59
CA GLU A 11 9.85 -11.28 -11.58
C GLU A 11 8.57 -12.12 -11.63
N MET A 12 8.62 -13.24 -12.35
CA MET A 12 7.52 -14.19 -12.41
C MET A 12 7.48 -15.01 -11.12
N VAL A 13 6.37 -14.93 -10.39
CA VAL A 13 6.19 -15.57 -9.08
C VAL A 13 5.49 -16.91 -9.21
N ALA A 14 4.51 -16.98 -10.12
CA ALA A 14 3.71 -18.17 -10.30
C ALA A 14 3.21 -18.24 -11.74
N GLU A 15 3.02 -19.47 -12.21
CA GLU A 15 2.35 -19.77 -13.46
C GLU A 15 1.27 -20.82 -13.16
N TYR A 16 0.03 -20.51 -13.51
CA TYR A 16 -1.10 -21.42 -13.41
C TYR A 16 -1.56 -21.79 -14.81
N LYS A 17 -1.60 -23.10 -15.08
CA LYS A 17 -2.07 -23.62 -16.36
C LYS A 17 -3.49 -24.12 -16.19
N GLU A 18 -4.40 -23.47 -16.88
CA GLU A 18 -5.79 -23.87 -17.02
C GLU A 18 -5.97 -24.53 -18.41
N PRO A 19 -7.02 -25.36 -18.61
CA PRO A 19 -7.21 -26.09 -19.86
C PRO A 19 -7.19 -25.23 -21.13
N ASN A 20 -7.57 -23.95 -21.02
CA ASN A 20 -7.71 -23.03 -22.16
C ASN A 20 -6.78 -21.81 -22.09
N TYR A 21 -6.04 -21.61 -20.99
CA TYR A 21 -5.18 -20.43 -20.83
C TYR A 21 -4.11 -20.62 -19.76
N THR A 22 -3.12 -19.74 -19.78
CA THR A 22 -2.07 -19.68 -18.75
C THR A 22 -2.12 -18.33 -18.05
N VAL A 23 -2.19 -18.35 -16.72
CA VAL A 23 -2.06 -17.15 -15.88
C VAL A 23 -0.62 -17.06 -15.37
N LYS A 24 0.07 -15.97 -15.70
CA LYS A 24 1.40 -15.67 -15.17
C LYS A 24 1.30 -14.51 -14.19
N VAL A 25 1.68 -14.75 -12.95
CA VAL A 25 1.68 -13.75 -11.88
C VAL A 25 3.08 -13.16 -11.76
N PHE A 26 3.19 -11.85 -11.85
CA PHE A 26 4.43 -11.11 -11.73
C PHE A 26 4.40 -10.19 -10.52
N ARG A 27 5.52 -10.06 -9.81
CA ARG A 27 5.70 -9.07 -8.74
C ARG A 27 6.82 -8.10 -9.09
N PRO A 28 6.71 -6.81 -8.73
CA PRO A 28 7.78 -5.86 -8.95
C PRO A 28 8.97 -6.19 -8.05
N ILE A 29 10.17 -6.16 -8.62
CA ILE A 29 11.43 -6.21 -7.90
C ILE A 29 11.69 -4.80 -7.39
N LEU A 30 11.72 -4.67 -6.07
CA LEU A 30 11.99 -3.39 -5.40
C LEU A 30 13.43 -3.37 -4.94
N THR A 31 14.12 -2.28 -5.26
CA THR A 31 15.38 -1.94 -4.58
C THR A 31 15.12 -1.65 -3.10
N ASP A 32 16.16 -1.71 -2.27
CA ASP A 32 16.02 -1.43 -0.83
C ASP A 32 15.53 0.02 -0.58
N GLU A 33 16.02 0.98 -1.36
CA GLU A 33 15.56 2.39 -1.30
C GLU A 33 14.07 2.52 -1.63
N GLU A 34 13.59 1.84 -2.68
CA GLU A 34 12.17 1.88 -3.04
C GLU A 34 11.28 1.17 -2.03
N ARG A 35 11.78 0.07 -1.45
CA ARG A 35 11.09 -0.66 -0.39
C ARG A 35 10.93 0.23 0.83
N GLU A 36 12.00 0.90 1.25
CA GLU A 36 11.97 1.82 2.40
C GLU A 36 11.03 2.99 2.13
N LYS A 37 11.10 3.60 0.94
CA LYS A 37 10.19 4.68 0.54
C LYS A 37 8.72 4.25 0.63
N ARG A 38 8.35 3.11 0.03
CA ARG A 38 6.98 2.58 0.08
C ARG A 38 6.53 2.29 1.51
N PHE A 39 7.45 1.78 2.35
CA PHE A 39 7.14 1.52 3.76
C PHE A 39 6.90 2.82 4.55
N ASN A 40 7.68 3.86 4.29
CA ASN A 40 7.48 5.17 4.92
C ASN A 40 6.19 5.84 4.46
N ASP A 41 5.85 5.75 3.17
CA ASP A 41 4.57 6.21 2.63
C ASP A 41 3.40 5.49 3.31
N PHE A 42 3.52 4.17 3.50
CA PHE A 42 2.54 3.35 4.20
C PHE A 42 2.36 3.77 5.67
N LYS A 43 3.46 4.01 6.41
CA LYS A 43 3.41 4.51 7.79
C LYS A 43 2.68 5.85 7.87
N TYR A 44 2.99 6.77 6.95
CA TYR A 44 2.37 8.09 6.93
C TYR A 44 0.86 7.99 6.67
N ALA A 45 0.45 7.21 5.67
CA ALA A 45 -0.97 6.96 5.38
C ALA A 45 -1.70 6.35 6.58
N THR A 46 -1.06 5.38 7.25
CA THR A 46 -1.59 4.74 8.45
C THR A 46 -1.76 5.75 9.59
N ALA A 47 -0.77 6.59 9.85
CA ALA A 47 -0.84 7.63 10.89
C ALA A 47 -2.00 8.60 10.61
N LYS A 48 -2.16 9.04 9.36
CA LYS A 48 -3.26 9.91 8.95
C LYS A 48 -4.63 9.25 9.17
N PHE A 49 -4.77 7.98 8.80
CA PHE A 49 -5.98 7.21 9.02
C PHE A 49 -6.31 7.09 10.51
N MET A 50 -5.34 6.66 11.34
CA MET A 50 -5.54 6.50 12.77
C MET A 50 -5.90 7.82 13.46
N ALA A 51 -5.28 8.94 13.05
CA ALA A 51 -5.64 10.25 13.56
C ALA A 51 -7.11 10.61 13.28
N ALA A 52 -7.63 10.28 12.09
CA ALA A 52 -9.04 10.47 11.76
C ALA A 52 -9.94 9.58 12.64
N VAL A 53 -9.61 8.30 12.79
CA VAL A 53 -10.35 7.36 13.65
C VAL A 53 -10.42 7.85 15.10
N TYR A 54 -9.30 8.33 15.65
CA TYR A 54 -9.28 8.85 17.03
C TYR A 54 -10.13 10.12 17.19
N ARG A 55 -10.14 11.01 16.20
CA ARG A 55 -11.02 12.20 16.21
C ARG A 55 -12.50 11.81 16.20
N GLU A 56 -12.88 10.84 15.37
CA GLU A 56 -14.26 10.35 15.32
C GLU A 56 -14.67 9.69 16.64
N ARG A 57 -13.81 8.87 17.24
CA ARG A 57 -14.05 8.26 18.55
C ARG A 57 -14.23 9.31 19.65
N ALA A 58 -13.38 10.34 19.67
CA ALA A 58 -13.49 11.43 20.63
C ALA A 58 -14.78 12.24 20.45
N LYS A 59 -15.25 12.42 19.21
CA LYS A 59 -16.53 13.09 18.93
C LYS A 59 -17.71 12.28 19.46
N LYS A 60 -17.76 10.97 19.18
CA LYS A 60 -18.80 10.08 19.70
C LYS A 60 -18.85 10.05 21.23
N ALA A 61 -17.69 9.95 21.88
CA ALA A 61 -17.62 9.96 23.33
C ALA A 61 -18.15 11.27 23.94
N LYS A 62 -17.96 12.42 23.27
CA LYS A 62 -18.54 13.69 23.70
C LYS A 62 -20.05 13.72 23.51
N GLU A 63 -20.56 13.25 22.38
CA GLU A 63 -22.01 13.18 22.11
C GLU A 63 -22.71 12.30 23.15
N GLU A 64 -22.16 11.13 23.45
CA GLU A 64 -22.66 10.20 24.48
C GLU A 64 -22.60 10.80 25.89
N ALA A 65 -21.60 11.63 26.20
CA ALA A 65 -21.50 12.30 27.50
C ALA A 65 -22.47 13.49 27.67
N THR A 66 -23.04 14.00 26.56
CA THR A 66 -23.99 15.13 26.56
C THR A 66 -25.45 14.72 26.30
N ALA A 67 -25.70 13.44 26.04
CA ALA A 67 -27.04 12.85 25.86
C ALA A 67 -27.59 12.31 27.18
#